data_AF-A0A6B3FKJ6-F1
#
_entry.id   AF-A0A6B3FKJ6-F1
#
_cell.length_a   1.000
_cell.length_b   1.000
_cell.length_c   1.000
_cell.angle_alpha   90.00
_cell.angle_beta   90.00
_cell.angle_gamma   90.00
#
_symmetry.space_group_name_H-M   'P 1'
#
loop_
_entity.id
_entity.type
_entity.pdbx_description
1 polymer ?
#
loop_
_entity_poly.entity_id
_entity_poly.type
_entity_poly.pdbx_seq_one_letter_code
_entity_poly.pdbx_strand_id
1 'polypeptide(L)'
;SFNDPAGMCPECDGVGRTVHLDLDRAVDWSKSLNEGALLLPGLSVGSWEWNLYGGSGRFDNDLPLGEFGAEERRLLLHGSGFTVRLDLRTGSADM
;
A
#
# COMPACT_ATOMS: atom_id res chain seq x y z
N SER A 1 -23.37 24.29 15.60
CA SER A 1 -23.86 23.99 14.24
C SER A 1 -22.79 23.21 13.52
N PHE A 2 -23.09 22.15 12.78
CA PHE A 2 -22.10 21.41 11.99
C PHE A 2 -21.67 22.16 10.71
N ASN A 3 -22.39 23.22 10.33
CA ASN A 3 -22.03 24.10 9.21
C ASN A 3 -21.18 25.31 9.65
N ASP A 4 -20.81 25.40 10.93
CA ASP A 4 -19.94 26.45 11.46
C ASP A 4 -18.62 25.81 11.91
N PRO A 5 -17.45 26.30 11.46
CA PRO A 5 -16.15 25.76 11.86
C PRO A 5 -15.96 25.62 13.38
N ALA A 6 -16.54 26.53 14.18
CA ALA A 6 -16.46 26.47 15.65
C ALA A 6 -17.26 25.31 16.26
N GLY A 7 -18.17 24.69 15.49
CA GLY A 7 -18.98 23.55 15.91
C GLY A 7 -18.78 22.28 15.07
N MET A 8 -17.82 22.28 14.14
CA MET A 8 -17.48 21.12 13.32
C MET A 8 -16.70 20.08 14.14
N CYS A 9 -16.99 18.81 13.90
CA CYS A 9 -16.11 17.72 14.33
C CYS A 9 -14.83 17.79 13.49
N PRO A 10 -13.63 17.88 14.09
CA PRO A 10 -12.37 18.07 13.37
C PRO A 10 -11.92 16.84 12.58
N GLU A 11 -12.54 15.67 12.80
CA GLU A 11 -12.22 14.45 12.07
C GLU A 11 -12.95 14.37 10.71
N CYS A 12 -14.13 15.00 10.59
CA CYS A 12 -14.97 14.90 9.40
C CYS A 12 -15.43 16.26 8.87
N ASP A 13 -14.91 17.36 9.42
CA ASP A 13 -15.26 18.76 9.08
C ASP A 13 -16.78 19.01 9.00
N GLY A 14 -17.52 18.40 9.92
CA GLY A 14 -18.98 18.51 9.99
C GLY A 14 -19.77 17.72 8.94
N VAL A 15 -19.11 16.94 8.08
CA VAL A 15 -19.74 16.11 7.03
C VAL A 15 -20.40 14.85 7.62
N GLY A 16 -19.95 14.39 8.79
CA GLY A 16 -20.47 13.19 9.46
C GLY A 16 -19.98 11.87 8.85
N ARG A 17 -19.03 11.92 7.90
CA ARG A 17 -18.32 10.77 7.34
C ARG A 17 -16.94 11.17 6.84
N THR A 18 -16.04 10.21 6.77
CA THR A 18 -14.70 10.33 6.21
C THR A 18 -14.53 9.40 5.00
N VAL A 19 -13.52 9.66 4.19
CA VAL A 19 -13.16 8.80 3.06
C VAL A 19 -11.81 8.16 3.38
N HIS A 20 -11.76 6.84 3.27
CA HIS A 20 -10.57 6.04 3.50
C HIS A 20 -10.35 5.06 2.36
N LEU A 21 -9.11 4.56 2.25
CA LEU A 21 -8.81 3.43 1.39
C LEU A 21 -9.49 2.17 1.95
N ASP A 22 -10.26 1.50 1.10
CA ASP A 22 -10.80 0.18 1.39
C ASP A 22 -9.75 -0.88 1.00
N LEU A 23 -9.11 -1.48 2.02
CA LEU A 23 -8.02 -2.43 1.80
C LEU A 23 -8.49 -3.70 1.09
N ASP A 24 -9.70 -4.18 1.33
CA ASP A 24 -10.22 -5.40 0.70
C ASP A 24 -10.56 -5.18 -0.78
N ARG A 25 -10.65 -3.91 -1.21
CA ARG A 25 -10.75 -3.52 -2.61
C ARG A 25 -9.40 -3.17 -3.23
N ALA A 26 -8.42 -2.81 -2.42
CA ALA A 26 -7.08 -2.45 -2.86
C ALA A 26 -6.13 -3.65 -2.95
N VAL A 27 -6.43 -4.73 -2.21
CA VAL A 27 -5.58 -5.91 -2.08
C VAL A 27 -6.41 -7.18 -2.25
N ASP A 28 -5.99 -8.04 -3.18
CA ASP A 28 -6.46 -9.41 -3.27
C ASP A 28 -5.64 -10.29 -2.30
N TRP A 29 -6.14 -10.46 -1.08
CA TRP A 29 -5.47 -11.21 -0.01
C TRP A 29 -5.25 -12.69 -0.33
N SER A 30 -5.93 -13.23 -1.35
CA SER A 30 -5.77 -14.63 -1.75
C SER A 30 -4.54 -14.88 -2.63
N LYS A 31 -3.87 -13.81 -3.08
CA LYS A 31 -2.75 -13.86 -4.01
C LYS A 31 -1.45 -13.38 -3.37
N SER A 32 -0.35 -13.81 -3.96
CA SER A 32 0.98 -13.29 -3.67
C SER A 32 1.29 -11.99 -4.45
N LEU A 33 2.43 -11.36 -4.16
CA LEU A 33 2.87 -10.19 -4.92
C LEU A 33 3.12 -10.54 -6.40
N ASN A 34 3.69 -11.71 -6.68
CA ASN A 34 3.94 -12.20 -8.04
C ASN A 34 2.65 -12.55 -8.80
N GLU A 35 1.58 -12.88 -8.09
CA GLU A 35 0.26 -13.15 -8.66
C GLU A 35 -0.59 -11.89 -8.88
N GLY A 36 -0.09 -10.71 -8.49
CA GLY A 36 -0.77 -9.43 -8.69
C GLY A 36 -1.80 -9.11 -7.60
N ALA A 37 -1.44 -9.35 -6.34
CA ALA A 37 -2.30 -9.03 -5.20
C ALA A 37 -2.61 -7.53 -5.02
N LEU A 38 -1.78 -6.62 -5.56
CA LEU A 38 -2.00 -5.18 -5.43
C LEU A 38 -2.89 -4.65 -6.57
N LEU A 39 -4.09 -4.19 -6.25
CA LEU A 39 -5.13 -3.83 -7.23
C LEU A 39 -5.18 -2.33 -7.55
N LEU A 40 -4.33 -1.54 -6.90
CA LEU A 40 -4.24 -0.09 -7.12
C LEU A 40 -3.62 0.23 -8.49
N PRO A 41 -4.05 1.31 -9.16
CA PRO A 41 -3.44 1.75 -10.42
C PRO A 41 -1.93 1.94 -10.27
N GLY A 42 -1.18 1.46 -11.27
CA GLY A 42 0.29 1.54 -11.26
C GLY A 42 0.99 0.40 -10.51
N LEU A 43 0.29 -0.43 -9.73
CA LEU A 43 0.90 -1.52 -8.95
C LEU A 43 0.79 -2.92 -9.61
N SER A 44 0.54 -2.98 -10.92
CA SER A 44 0.59 -4.23 -11.67
C SER A 44 1.97 -4.87 -11.62
N VAL A 45 2.04 -6.21 -11.55
CA VAL A 45 3.30 -6.97 -11.49
C VAL A 45 4.30 -6.49 -12.56
N GLY A 46 5.52 -6.18 -12.12
CA GLY A 46 6.60 -5.70 -12.98
C GLY A 46 6.58 -4.20 -13.30
N SER A 47 5.59 -3.43 -12.84
CA SER A 47 5.63 -1.96 -12.91
C SER A 47 6.73 -1.38 -12.02
N TRP A 48 7.07 -0.10 -12.20
CA TRP A 48 8.09 0.53 -11.38
C TRP A 48 7.63 0.69 -9.92
N GLU A 49 6.35 0.99 -9.67
CA GLU A 49 5.79 1.07 -8.32
C GLU A 49 5.71 -0.31 -7.68
N TRP A 50 5.36 -1.36 -8.44
CA TRP A 50 5.34 -2.72 -7.91
C TRP A 50 6.72 -3.16 -7.44
N ASN A 51 7.79 -2.69 -8.11
CA ASN A 51 9.17 -2.97 -7.70
C ASN A 51 9.54 -2.38 -6.33
N LEU A 52 8.83 -1.36 -5.83
CA LEU A 52 8.99 -0.90 -4.43
C LEU A 52 8.62 -1.99 -3.42
N TYR A 53 7.79 -2.96 -3.82
CA TYR A 53 7.36 -4.09 -3.01
C TYR A 53 8.08 -5.36 -3.44
N GLY A 54 7.76 -5.90 -4.62
CA GLY A 54 8.30 -7.17 -5.10
C GLY A 54 9.80 -7.13 -5.39
N GLY A 55 10.34 -5.98 -5.77
CA GLY A 55 11.78 -5.79 -5.97
C GLY A 55 12.57 -5.48 -4.70
N SER A 56 11.90 -5.29 -3.56
CA SER A 56 12.53 -4.75 -2.35
C SER A 56 13.41 -5.73 -1.57
N GLY A 57 13.29 -7.04 -1.85
CA GLY A 57 13.92 -8.12 -1.09
C GLY A 57 13.40 -8.29 0.34
N ARG A 58 12.24 -7.70 0.68
CA ARG A 58 11.68 -7.69 2.05
C ARG A 58 10.49 -8.63 2.26
N PHE A 59 9.95 -9.19 1.18
CA PHE A 59 8.78 -10.06 1.23
C PHE A 59 9.09 -11.39 0.55
N ASP A 60 8.43 -12.45 1.02
CA ASP A 60 8.23 -13.63 0.19
C ASP A 60 7.18 -13.28 -0.87
N ASN A 61 7.63 -13.14 -2.12
CA ASN A 61 6.77 -12.69 -3.22
C ASN A 61 5.82 -13.77 -3.74
N ASP A 62 5.99 -15.02 -3.31
CA ASP A 62 5.17 -16.16 -3.71
C ASP A 62 4.19 -16.59 -2.61
N LEU A 63 4.32 -16.05 -1.39
CA LEU A 63 3.38 -16.25 -0.30
C LEU A 63 2.12 -15.37 -0.49
N PRO A 64 0.90 -15.93 -0.42
CA PRO A 64 -0.32 -15.13 -0.42
C PRO A 64 -0.36 -14.10 0.72
N LEU A 65 -0.76 -12.87 0.42
CA LEU A 65 -0.73 -11.77 1.41
C LEU A 65 -1.65 -12.01 2.61
N GLY A 66 -2.68 -12.84 2.45
CA GLY A 66 -3.55 -13.31 3.52
C GLY A 66 -2.83 -14.12 4.60
N GLU A 67 -1.71 -14.76 4.26
CA GLU A 67 -0.91 -15.61 5.15
C GLU A 67 0.23 -14.85 5.84
N PHE A 68 0.45 -13.58 5.49
CA PHE A 68 1.48 -12.74 6.11
C PHE A 68 1.26 -12.62 7.62
N GLY A 69 2.35 -12.73 8.36
CA GLY A 69 2.37 -12.43 9.79
C GLY A 69 2.09 -10.95 10.07
N ALA A 70 1.86 -10.62 11.34
CA ALA A 70 1.52 -9.25 11.74
C ALA A 70 2.59 -8.21 11.33
N GLU A 71 3.88 -8.56 11.47
CA GLU A 71 4.99 -7.67 11.11
C GLU A 71 5.12 -7.49 9.59
N GLU A 72 4.95 -8.56 8.80
CA GLU A 72 4.99 -8.50 7.34
C GLU A 72 3.82 -7.66 6.80
N ARG A 73 2.62 -7.85 7.35
CA ARG A 73 1.44 -7.05 7.01
C ARG A 73 1.62 -5.58 7.40
N ARG A 74 2.24 -5.31 8.55
CA ARG A 74 2.57 -3.95 8.98
C ARG A 74 3.60 -3.30 8.04
N LEU A 75 4.61 -4.05 7.64
CA LEU A 75 5.61 -3.58 6.68
C LEU A 75 4.99 -3.30 5.31
N LEU A 76 4.09 -4.16 4.83
CA LEU A 76 3.37 -4.00 3.57
C LEU A 76 2.52 -2.72 3.55
N LEU A 77 1.76 -2.46 4.62
CA LEU A 77 0.78 -1.37 4.67
C LEU A 77 1.35 -0.03 5.18
N HIS A 78 2.41 -0.07 6.00
CA HIS A 78 2.91 1.07 6.75
C HIS A 78 4.45 1.16 6.82
N GLY A 79 5.16 0.42 5.97
CA GLY A 79 6.61 0.41 5.92
C GLY A 79 7.20 1.80 5.73
N SER A 80 8.20 2.14 6.56
CA SER A 80 8.91 3.41 6.51
C SER A 80 10.29 3.29 7.17
N GLY A 81 11.17 4.28 6.94
CA GLY A 81 12.49 4.35 7.59
C GLY A 81 13.58 3.52 6.90
N PHE A 82 13.39 3.16 5.63
CA PHE A 82 14.36 2.41 4.84
C PHE A 82 14.31 2.82 3.37
N THR A 83 15.38 2.51 2.64
CA THR A 83 15.50 2.74 1.19
C THR A 83 15.22 1.44 0.44
N VAL A 84 14.61 1.56 -0.74
CA VAL A 84 14.45 0.46 -1.68
C VAL A 84 15.27 0.76 -2.93
N ARG A 85 16.13 -0.19 -3.31
CA ARG A 85 16.89 -0.09 -4.56
C ARG A 85 15.95 -0.45 -5.72
N LEU A 86 15.76 0.46 -6.65
CA LEU A 86 14.99 0.22 -7.87
C LEU A 86 15.93 0.01 -9.05
N ASP A 87 15.89 -1.20 -9.63
CA ASP A 87 16.58 -1.49 -10.88
C ASP A 87 15.64 -1.22 -12.06
N LEU A 88 15.60 0.03 -12.54
CA LEU A 88 14.78 0.42 -13.69
C LEU A 88 15.49 0.01 -15.00
N ARG A 89 14.70 -0.30 -16.03
CA ARG A 89 15.20 -0.69 -17.37
C ARG A 89 16.12 0.33 -18.04
N THR A 90 16.12 1.58 -17.57
CA THR A 90 16.95 2.70 -18.06
C THR A 90 18.07 3.11 -17.09
N GLY A 91 18.28 2.38 -15.99
CA GLY A 91 19.29 2.67 -14.96
C GLY A 91 18.73 2.49 -13.53
N SER A 92 19.57 2.26 -12.54
CA SER A 92 19.16 2.08 -11.14
C SER A 92 19.12 3.41 -10.36
N ALA A 93 18.12 3.60 -9.49
CA ALA A 93 17.99 4.74 -8.60
C ALA A 93 17.62 4.29 -7.17
N ASP A 94 18.13 4.99 -6.16
CA ASP A 94 17.78 4.77 -4.75
C ASP A 94 16.61 5.68 -4.37
N MET A 95 15.54 5.12 -3.81
CA MET A 95 14.34 5.84 -3.39
C MET A 95 13.94 5.49 -1.95
#